data_AF-A0A1C5SRH3-F1
#
_entry.id   AF-A0A1C5SRH3-F1
#
_cell.length_a   1.000
_cell.length_b   1.000
_cell.length_c   1.000
_cell.angle_alpha   90.00
_cell.angle_beta   90.00
_cell.angle_gamma   90.00
#
_symmetry.space_group_name_H-M   'P 1'
#
loop_
_entity.id
_entity.type
_entity.pdbx_description
1 polymer ?
#
loop_
_entity_poly.entity_id
_entity_poly.type
_entity_poly.pdbx_seq_one_letter_code
_entity_poly.pdbx_strand_id
1 'polypeptide(L)' 'MGMQEKLQELRNGFETAYIDKTSTSNLAYKPQFISNDYKQGKKVLSSIEDELMTCDQFQISVAFITMGGITPLL' A
#
# COMPACT_ATOMS: atom_id res chain seq x y z
N MET A 1 13.72 -4.91 -15.35
CA MET A 1 13.66 -3.48 -15.04
C MET A 1 14.92 -3.11 -14.26
N GLY A 2 15.66 -2.12 -14.74
CA GLY A 2 16.88 -1.64 -14.09
C GLY A 2 16.57 -0.88 -12.79
N MET A 3 17.56 -0.76 -11.91
CA MET A 3 17.42 -0.04 -10.64
C MET A 3 17.05 1.44 -10.85
N GLN A 4 17.59 2.08 -11.88
CA GLN A 4 17.28 3.48 -12.22
C GLN A 4 15.83 3.67 -12.66
N GLU A 5 15.27 2.72 -13.41
CA GLU A 5 13.87 2.74 -13.84
C GLU A 5 12.92 2.65 -12.63
N LYS A 6 13.23 1.78 -11.65
CA LYS A 6 12.46 1.69 -10.38
C LYS A 6 12.45 3.01 -9.60
N LEU A 7 13.61 3.67 -9.48
CA LEU A 7 13.71 4.94 -8.77
C LEU A 7 12.90 6.04 -9.45
N GLN A 8 12.87 6.05 -10.79
CA GLN A 8 12.07 7.01 -11.54
C GLN A 8 10.57 6.77 -11.34
N GLU A 9 10.12 5.51 -11.37
CA GLU A 9 8.72 5.15 -11.13
C GLU A 9 8.25 5.57 -9.72
N LEU A 10 9.09 5.36 -8.69
CA LEU A 10 8.84 5.84 -7.33
C LEU A 10 8.73 7.36 -7.27
N ARG A 11 9.67 8.08 -7.90
CA ARG A 11 9.64 9.54 -7.95
C ARG A 11 8.35 10.05 -8.61
N ASN A 12 7.97 9.46 -9.73
CA ASN A 12 6.74 9.82 -10.44
C ASN A 12 5.50 9.57 -9.57
N GLY A 13 5.44 8.43 -8.88
CA GLY A 13 4.35 8.11 -7.95
C GLY A 13 4.20 9.13 -6.82
N PHE A 14 5.31 9.56 -6.22
CA PHE A 14 5.32 10.58 -5.17
C PHE A 14 4.98 11.98 -5.70
N GLU A 15 5.50 12.36 -6.87
CA GLU A 15 5.17 13.62 -7.51
C GLU A 15 3.66 13.71 -7.79
N THR A 16 3.07 12.65 -8.36
CA THR A 16 1.62 12.60 -8.59
C THR A 16 0.81 12.67 -7.30
N ALA A 17 1.24 12.01 -6.22
CA ALA A 17 0.47 11.94 -4.99
C ALA A 17 0.55 13.22 -4.15
N TYR A 18 1.71 13.85 -4.10
CA TYR A 18 1.99 14.93 -3.14
C TYR A 18 2.18 16.31 -3.78
N ILE A 19 2.43 16.39 -5.08
CA ILE A 19 2.72 17.66 -5.77
C ILE A 19 1.64 17.96 -6.81
N ASP A 20 1.42 17.07 -7.77
CA ASP A 20 0.51 17.30 -8.90
C ASP A 20 -0.33 16.07 -9.24
N LYS A 21 -1.60 16.09 -8.81
CA LYS A 21 -2.57 15.02 -9.07
C LYS A 21 -2.86 14.77 -10.56
N THR A 22 -2.53 15.71 -11.44
CA THR A 22 -2.79 15.60 -12.89
C THR A 22 -1.68 14.85 -13.63
N SER A 23 -0.50 14.74 -13.02
CA SER A 23 0.61 13.93 -13.53
C SER A 23 0.26 12.44 -13.51
N THR A 24 0.57 11.71 -14.59
CA THR A 24 0.31 10.27 -14.68
C THR A 24 1.50 9.49 -14.13
N SER A 25 1.23 8.54 -13.26
CA SER A 25 2.23 7.62 -12.71
C SER A 25 1.63 6.25 -12.47
N ASN A 26 2.51 5.27 -12.31
CA ASN A 26 2.11 3.91 -11.99
C ASN A 26 1.47 3.84 -10.59
N LEU A 27 0.26 3.28 -10.54
CA LEU A 27 -0.53 3.16 -9.32
C LEU A 27 0.16 2.34 -8.22
N ALA A 28 1.02 1.38 -8.60
CA ALA A 28 1.78 0.56 -7.66
C ALA A 28 2.76 1.38 -6.79
N TYR A 29 3.22 2.54 -7.30
CA TYR A 29 4.16 3.41 -6.60
C TYR A 29 3.53 4.72 -6.11
N LYS A 30 2.22 4.87 -6.30
CA LYS A 30 1.47 6.05 -5.89
C LYS A 30 0.82 5.78 -4.53
N PRO A 31 1.19 6.54 -3.47
CA PRO A 31 0.56 6.42 -2.15
C PRO A 31 -0.97 6.51 -2.23
N GLN A 32 -1.65 5.61 -1.52
CA GLN A 32 -3.10 5.54 -1.47
C GLN A 32 -3.63 5.78 -0.06
N PHE A 33 -4.77 6.47 0.02
CA PHE A 33 -5.50 6.61 1.27
C PHE A 33 -6.28 5.34 1.57
N ILE A 34 -5.90 4.58 2.60
CA ILE A 34 -6.55 3.32 2.97
C ILE A 34 -7.49 3.57 4.16
N SER A 35 -8.75 3.17 4.01
CA SER A 35 -9.80 3.34 5.02
C SER A 35 -10.77 2.17 4.97
N ASN A 36 -11.55 2.00 6.03
CA ASN A 36 -12.71 1.13 6.03
C ASN A 36 -13.90 1.93 5.47
N ASP A 37 -14.17 1.77 4.17
CA ASP A 37 -15.29 2.39 3.48
C ASP A 37 -16.20 1.30 2.89
N TYR A 38 -17.26 0.97 3.61
CA TYR A 38 -18.24 -0.02 3.20
C TYR A 38 -19.01 0.38 1.93
N LYS A 39 -19.15 1.67 1.64
CA LYS A 39 -19.88 2.16 0.45
C LYS A 39 -19.08 1.90 -0.82
N GLN A 40 -17.76 1.99 -0.70
CA GLN A 40 -16.81 1.74 -1.80
C GLN A 40 -16.26 0.31 -1.78
N GLY A 41 -16.70 -0.54 -0.85
CA GLY A 41 -16.19 -1.90 -0.69
C GLY A 41 -14.72 -1.96 -0.23
N LYS A 42 -14.19 -0.89 0.36
CA LYS A 42 -12.79 -0.78 0.77
C LYS A 42 -12.62 -1.19 2.22
N LYS A 43 -11.68 -2.10 2.49
CA LYS A 43 -11.27 -2.49 3.84
C LYS A 43 -9.76 -2.33 3.98
N VAL A 44 -9.33 -1.81 5.13
CA VAL A 44 -7.90 -1.75 5.49
C VAL A 44 -7.29 -3.16 5.47
N LEU A 45 -8.03 -4.14 5.97
CA LEU A 45 -7.57 -5.54 6.04
C LEU A 45 -7.21 -6.10 4.66
N SER A 46 -8.05 -5.89 3.65
CA SER A 46 -7.79 -6.42 2.30
C SER A 46 -6.51 -5.85 1.70
N SER A 47 -6.23 -4.55 1.93
CA SER A 47 -4.95 -3.98 1.51
C SER A 47 -3.75 -4.58 2.23
N ILE A 48 -3.88 -4.94 3.51
CA ILE A 48 -2.80 -5.61 4.25
C ILE A 48 -2.61 -7.04 3.71
N GLU A 49 -3.68 -7.78 3.47
CA GLU A 49 -3.65 -9.14 2.90
C GLU A 49 -2.96 -9.14 1.52
N ASP A 50 -3.33 -8.22 0.63
CA ASP A 50 -2.73 -8.11 -0.70
C ASP A 50 -1.21 -7.84 -0.65
N GLU A 51 -0.76 -6.95 0.25
CA GLU A 51 0.67 -6.66 0.42
C GLU A 51 1.41 -7.86 1.05
N LEU A 52 0.80 -8.57 2.00
CA LEU A 52 1.39 -9.76 2.60
C LEU A 52 1.55 -10.91 1.60
N MET A 53 0.59 -11.08 0.68
CA MET A 53 0.63 -12.12 -0.36
C MET A 53 1.77 -11.95 -1.37
N THR A 54 2.27 -10.73 -1.53
CA THR A 54 3.33 -10.41 -2.50
C THR A 54 4.69 -10.15 -1.86
N CYS A 55 4.75 -10.06 -0.53
CA CYS A 55 5.99 -9.85 0.21
C CYS A 55 6.72 -11.17 0.50
N ASP A 56 8.05 -11.15 0.44
CA ASP A 56 8.88 -12.29 0.85
C ASP A 56 8.98 -12.40 2.39
N GLN A 57 8.94 -11.25 3.06
CA GLN A 57 9.01 -11.14 4.52
C GLN A 57 8.33 -9.84 4.96
N PHE A 58 7.64 -9.89 6.09
CA PHE A 58 7.02 -8.70 6.70
C PHE A 58 7.44 -8.52 8.16
N GLN A 59 7.38 -7.27 8.61
CA GLN A 59 7.49 -6.88 10.02
C GLN A 59 6.44 -5.82 10.29
N ILE A 60 5.73 -5.94 11.40
CA ILE A 60 4.71 -4.98 11.81
C ILE A 60 5.01 -4.48 13.23
N SER A 61 5.00 -3.15 13.39
CA SER A 61 5.19 -2.49 14.68
C SER A 61 3.88 -1.84 15.10
N VAL A 62 3.12 -2.52 15.97
CA VAL A 62 1.80 -2.09 16.44
C VAL A 62 1.74 -2.07 17.96
N ALA A 63 1.00 -1.10 18.51
CA ALA A 63 0.87 -0.94 19.96
C ALA A 63 -0.06 -1.98 20.61
N PHE A 64 -1.09 -2.44 19.88
CA PHE A 64 -2.06 -3.42 20.37
C PHE A 64 -2.56 -4.30 19.24
N ILE A 65 -2.74 -5.58 19.51
CA ILE A 65 -3.28 -6.56 18.57
C ILE A 65 -4.23 -7.51 19.32
N THR A 66 -5.39 -7.78 18.73
CA THR A 66 -6.34 -8.79 19.24
C THR A 66 -6.12 -10.13 18.53
N MET A 67 -6.58 -11.23 19.12
CA MET A 67 -6.55 -12.53 18.44
C MET A 67 -7.27 -12.48 17.08
N GLY A 68 -8.44 -11.86 17.00
CA GLY A 68 -9.14 -11.70 15.72
C GLY A 68 -8.40 -10.82 14.71
N GLY A 69 -7.53 -9.92 15.16
CA GLY A 69 -6.71 -9.07 14.30
C GLY A 69 -5.43 -9.75 13.79
N ILE A 70 -4.89 -10.74 14.52
CA ILE A 70 -3.69 -11.47 14.08
C ILE A 70 -4.03 -12.69 13.21
N THR A 71 -5.17 -13.35 13.44
CA THR A 71 -5.56 -14.55 12.68
C THR A 71 -5.52 -14.38 11.16
N PRO A 72 -5.94 -13.26 10.56
CA PRO A 72 -5.83 -13.07 9.11
C PRO A 72 -4.39 -12.94 8.58
N LEU A 73 -3.41 -12.76 9.47
CA LEU A 73 -2.00 -12.54 9.13
C LEU A 73 -1.13 -13.80 9.32
N LEU A 74 -1.73 -14.91 9.74
CA LEU A 74 -1.10 -16.22 10.02
C LEU A 74 -1.47 -17.23 8.94
#